data_AF-A0A7V8NUM0-F1
#
_entry.id   AF-A0A7V8NUM0-F1
#
_cell.length_a   1.000
_cell.length_b   1.000
_cell.length_c   1.000
_cell.angle_alpha   90.00
_cell.angle_beta   90.00
_cell.angle_gamma   90.00
#
_symmetry.space_group_name_H-M   'P 1'
#
loop_
_entity.id
_entity.type
_entity.pdbx_description
1 polymer ?
#
loop_
_entity_poly.entity_id
_entity_poly.type
_entity_poly.pdbx_seq_one_letter_code
_entity_poly.pdbx_strand_id
1 'polypeptide(L)'
;GFLWFRGPSATSGYYHNPEATEALLPEGATASDGGFPWLNSGDRAYRADQEIYVTGRVKDIIIKGGRNLYPHEVEELATRAEGIRKGGVVAFGLSDEASGTEKLVVAAETRERDAARRAAIAARVTELVSQGLGLPPDRVELIPPGSIPKTSSGKLRREETKQLYVAGTLSAARPPAWVQIVRLGTKSGLDNFGQETRAGFKRSLEILYGVYLLLVFALWIVPTWALLHFIKDPRAAGLYTSRAVKILFALAGCKVRVIGKENMEVSGAKIFAANHTSYCDVLPLMAGLGVAYRFIAKREVRDMPFIGAFLDRMGHLRFDRTDSESRLREVQEVEELLRKGESVFFFPEGTFTSEVGVRPFQLGAFKAAVATGTPIVPISLEGTRKILRDGTHLPRPGSVKITVHPAIYPRTDGSQGSAGDGSGWRELIRLRDATRERIARDSGEPLL
;
A
#
# COMPACT_ATOMS: atom_id res chain seq x y z
N GLY A 1 -4.44 17.64 -40.60
CA GLY A 1 -5.11 16.45 -40.04
C GLY A 1 -5.31 16.61 -38.54
N PHE A 2 -5.62 15.52 -37.84
CA PHE A 2 -5.48 15.47 -36.38
C PHE A 2 -4.01 15.35 -36.01
N LEU A 3 -3.61 15.96 -34.90
CA LEU A 3 -2.28 15.79 -34.34
C LEU A 3 -2.25 14.55 -33.45
N TRP A 4 -1.52 13.53 -33.88
CA TRP A 4 -1.28 12.32 -33.11
C TRP A 4 0.18 12.26 -32.67
N PHE A 5 0.43 11.68 -31.49
CA PHE A 5 1.77 11.54 -30.94
C PHE A 5 1.93 10.21 -30.21
N ARG A 6 3.17 9.72 -30.10
CA ARG A 6 3.55 8.54 -29.32
C ARG A 6 4.94 8.71 -28.73
N GLY A 7 5.22 8.07 -27.60
CA GLY A 7 6.55 8.10 -26.97
C GLY A 7 6.53 7.77 -25.47
N PRO A 8 7.70 7.74 -24.81
CA PRO A 8 7.85 7.34 -23.41
C PRO A 8 7.15 8.28 -22.41
N SER A 9 6.83 9.50 -22.82
CA SER A 9 6.11 10.47 -22.01
C SER A 9 4.58 10.43 -22.21
N ALA A 10 4.08 9.55 -23.07
CA ALA A 10 2.65 9.39 -23.28
C ALA A 10 2.02 8.59 -22.12
N THR A 11 0.81 8.98 -21.71
CA THR A 11 0.06 8.23 -20.69
C THR A 11 -0.35 6.85 -21.21
N SER A 12 -0.44 5.87 -20.31
CA SER A 12 -1.01 4.55 -20.62
C SER A 12 -2.55 4.55 -20.62
N GLY A 13 -3.19 5.66 -20.24
CA GLY A 13 -4.64 5.80 -20.19
C GLY A 13 -5.14 6.63 -19.00
N TYR A 14 -6.45 6.69 -18.85
CA TYR A 14 -7.10 7.29 -17.68
C TYR A 14 -7.28 6.27 -16.56
N TYR A 15 -7.05 6.69 -15.32
CA TYR A 15 -7.23 5.85 -14.15
C TYR A 15 -8.72 5.50 -13.93
N HIS A 16 -9.05 4.20 -13.90
CA HIS A 16 -10.42 3.66 -13.76
C HIS A 16 -11.46 4.24 -14.72
N ASN A 17 -11.05 4.62 -15.93
CA ASN A 17 -11.97 5.08 -16.96
C ASN A 17 -11.63 4.44 -18.33
N PRO A 18 -12.11 3.22 -18.58
CA PRO A 18 -11.80 2.48 -19.80
C PRO A 18 -12.35 3.17 -21.05
N GLU A 19 -13.57 3.72 -20.98
CA GLU A 19 -14.23 4.41 -22.11
C GLU A 19 -13.44 5.66 -22.56
N ALA A 20 -13.00 6.49 -21.60
CA ALA A 20 -12.17 7.65 -21.92
C ALA A 20 -10.77 7.26 -22.43
N THR A 21 -10.25 6.11 -21.99
CA THR A 21 -8.96 5.58 -22.44
C THR A 21 -9.05 5.08 -23.88
N GLU A 22 -10.12 4.36 -24.23
CA GLU A 22 -10.38 3.91 -25.59
C GLU A 22 -10.55 5.08 -26.55
N ALA A 23 -11.31 6.11 -26.16
CA ALA A 23 -11.49 7.32 -26.96
C ALA A 23 -10.19 8.12 -27.20
N LEU A 24 -9.16 7.94 -26.36
CA LEU A 24 -7.86 8.61 -26.48
C LEU A 24 -6.94 7.91 -27.51
N LEU A 25 -7.17 6.62 -27.75
CA LEU A 25 -6.27 5.70 -28.47
C LEU A 25 -6.89 5.29 -29.82
N PRO A 26 -6.73 6.08 -30.88
CA PRO A 26 -7.39 5.84 -32.18
C PRO A 26 -7.05 4.50 -32.83
N GLU A 27 -5.89 3.91 -32.49
CA GLU A 27 -5.43 2.62 -33.01
C GLU A 27 -5.39 1.51 -31.94
N GLY A 28 -5.97 1.76 -30.75
CA GLY A 28 -5.96 0.82 -29.62
C GLY A 28 -4.73 0.92 -28.72
N ALA A 29 -4.74 0.14 -27.63
CA ALA A 29 -3.73 0.21 -26.56
C ALA A 29 -2.39 -0.46 -26.89
N THR A 30 -2.33 -1.23 -27.98
CA THR A 30 -1.14 -1.98 -28.41
C THR A 30 -0.69 -1.51 -29.78
N ALA A 31 0.54 -0.99 -29.86
CA ALA A 31 1.15 -0.68 -31.15
C ALA A 31 1.56 -1.97 -31.87
N SER A 32 1.31 -2.04 -33.18
CA SER A 32 1.63 -3.19 -34.02
C SER A 32 3.14 -3.47 -34.13
N ASP A 33 3.98 -2.46 -33.88
CA ASP A 33 5.44 -2.53 -33.91
C ASP A 33 6.07 -2.80 -32.54
N GLY A 34 5.26 -3.08 -31.51
CA GLY A 34 5.73 -3.27 -30.12
C GLY A 34 6.17 -1.96 -29.44
N GLY A 35 5.96 -0.81 -30.07
CA GLY A 35 6.25 0.52 -29.53
C GLY A 35 5.12 1.09 -28.65
N PHE A 36 5.20 2.40 -28.39
CA PHE A 36 4.14 3.12 -27.66
C PHE A 36 2.90 3.32 -28.55
N PRO A 37 1.67 3.21 -28.00
CA PRO A 37 0.46 3.45 -28.76
C PRO A 37 0.36 4.92 -29.20
N TRP A 38 -0.37 5.17 -30.29
CA TRP A 38 -0.67 6.52 -30.76
C TRP A 38 -1.79 7.14 -29.91
N LEU A 39 -1.59 8.38 -29.47
CA LEU A 39 -2.58 9.17 -28.77
C LEU A 39 -3.06 10.31 -29.66
N ASN A 40 -4.36 10.54 -29.66
CA ASN A 40 -4.96 11.71 -30.29
C ASN A 40 -4.95 12.90 -29.32
N SER A 41 -4.22 13.99 -29.64
CA SER A 41 -4.19 15.17 -28.77
C SER A 41 -5.51 15.94 -28.75
N GLY A 42 -6.36 15.70 -29.76
CA GLY A 42 -7.57 16.47 -30.03
C GLY A 42 -7.31 17.79 -30.75
N ASP A 43 -6.07 18.05 -31.20
CA ASP A 43 -5.69 19.23 -31.96
C ASP A 43 -5.67 18.95 -33.47
N ARG A 44 -5.89 19.99 -34.26
CA ARG A 44 -5.67 20.01 -35.72
C ARG A 44 -4.33 20.65 -35.99
N ALA A 45 -3.57 20.02 -36.89
CA ALA A 45 -2.27 20.51 -37.30
C ALA A 45 -1.97 20.12 -38.74
N TYR A 46 -0.99 20.80 -39.33
CA TYR A 46 -0.33 20.38 -40.56
C TYR A 46 1.19 20.37 -40.36
N ARG A 47 1.89 19.70 -41.27
CA ARG A 47 3.36 19.62 -41.26
C ARG A 47 3.91 20.37 -42.45
N ALA A 48 4.89 21.24 -42.21
CA ALA A 48 5.64 21.97 -43.24
C ALA A 48 7.09 22.09 -42.78
N ASP A 49 8.06 21.97 -43.69
CA ASP A 49 9.50 22.10 -43.39
C ASP A 49 9.98 21.26 -42.19
N GLN A 50 9.44 20.04 -42.09
CA GLN A 50 9.66 19.09 -40.99
C GLN A 50 9.09 19.51 -39.62
N GLU A 51 8.52 20.70 -39.48
CA GLU A 51 7.87 21.20 -38.28
C GLU A 51 6.35 20.99 -38.28
N ILE A 52 5.75 21.03 -37.09
CA ILE A 52 4.30 20.87 -36.89
C ILE A 52 3.69 22.22 -36.53
N TYR A 53 2.68 22.63 -37.30
CA TYR A 53 1.93 23.86 -37.10
C TYR A 53 0.52 23.52 -36.61
N VAL A 54 0.21 23.88 -35.37
CA VAL A 54 -1.11 23.66 -34.74
C VAL A 54 -2.07 24.76 -35.16
N THR A 55 -3.23 24.39 -35.71
CA THR A 55 -4.22 25.33 -36.26
C THR A 55 -5.46 25.49 -35.38
N GLY A 56 -5.68 24.61 -34.40
CA GLY A 56 -6.81 24.72 -33.48
C GLY A 56 -7.16 23.40 -32.81
N ARG A 57 -8.13 23.41 -31.90
CA ARG A 57 -8.56 22.23 -31.14
C ARG A 57 -9.95 21.78 -31.58
N VAL A 58 -10.12 20.49 -31.86
CA VAL A 58 -11.32 19.93 -32.52
C VAL A 58 -12.57 20.15 -31.68
N LYS A 59 -12.46 19.98 -30.35
CA LYS A 59 -13.58 20.16 -29.41
C LYS A 59 -13.97 21.62 -29.16
N ASP A 60 -13.18 22.58 -29.65
CA ASP A 60 -13.37 24.01 -29.39
C ASP A 60 -13.80 24.79 -30.66
N ILE A 61 -14.00 24.15 -31.82
CA ILE A 61 -14.40 24.87 -33.05
C ILE A 61 -15.85 25.34 -32.94
N ILE A 62 -16.09 26.62 -33.25
CA ILE A 62 -17.44 27.20 -33.30
C ILE A 62 -17.92 27.18 -34.76
N ILE A 63 -19.08 26.58 -35.02
CA ILE A 63 -19.62 26.43 -36.37
C ILE A 63 -20.78 27.41 -36.58
N LYS A 64 -20.51 28.53 -37.25
CA LYS A 64 -21.50 29.60 -37.50
C LYS A 64 -21.67 29.86 -39.00
N GLY A 65 -22.89 29.68 -39.51
CA GLY A 65 -23.26 29.94 -40.90
C GLY A 65 -22.43 29.15 -41.91
N GLY A 66 -22.10 27.88 -41.59
CA GLY A 66 -21.24 27.03 -42.43
C GLY A 66 -19.74 27.36 -42.37
N ARG A 67 -19.32 28.28 -41.51
CA ARG A 67 -17.90 28.63 -41.30
C ARG A 67 -17.39 28.08 -39.96
N ASN A 68 -16.18 27.54 -39.99
CA ASN A 68 -15.45 27.10 -38.80
C ASN A 68 -14.68 28.29 -38.22
N LEU A 69 -14.98 28.67 -36.99
CA LEU A 69 -14.33 29.75 -36.27
C LEU A 69 -13.55 29.19 -35.09
N TYR A 70 -12.31 29.64 -34.93
CA TYR A 70 -11.49 29.22 -33.82
C TYR A 70 -11.63 30.24 -32.68
N PRO A 71 -12.00 29.81 -31.46
CA PRO A 71 -12.25 30.74 -30.35
C PRO A 71 -11.06 31.65 -30.04
N HIS A 72 -9.83 31.16 -30.17
CA HIS A 72 -8.64 31.94 -29.86
C HIS A 72 -8.49 33.18 -30.77
N GLU A 73 -8.87 33.07 -32.05
CA GLU A 73 -8.87 34.21 -32.98
C GLU A 73 -9.94 35.24 -32.58
N VAL A 74 -11.14 34.77 -32.22
CA VAL A 74 -12.23 35.63 -31.71
C VAL A 74 -11.80 36.34 -30.42
N GLU A 75 -11.22 35.59 -29.49
CA GLU A 75 -10.74 36.06 -28.19
C GLU A 75 -9.61 37.09 -28.34
N GLU A 76 -8.69 36.87 -29.28
CA GLU A 76 -7.60 37.81 -29.60
C GLU A 76 -8.15 39.13 -30.17
N LEU A 77 -9.05 39.05 -31.15
CA LEU A 77 -9.68 40.23 -31.75
C LEU A 77 -10.50 41.02 -30.73
N ALA A 78 -11.33 40.33 -29.94
CA ALA A 78 -12.13 40.96 -28.89
C ALA A 78 -11.25 41.63 -27.82
N THR A 79 -10.11 41.03 -27.44
CA THR A 79 -9.18 41.60 -26.46
C THR A 79 -8.56 42.94 -26.91
N ARG A 80 -8.58 43.27 -28.21
CA ARG A 80 -8.07 44.55 -28.74
C ARG A 80 -8.99 45.74 -28.43
N ALA A 81 -10.24 45.52 -28.02
CA ALA A 81 -11.12 46.60 -27.60
C ALA A 81 -10.66 47.18 -26.25
N GLU A 82 -10.51 48.50 -26.19
CA GLU A 82 -10.16 49.20 -24.95
C GLU A 82 -11.24 48.99 -23.87
N GLY A 83 -10.82 48.78 -22.62
CA GLY A 83 -11.73 48.49 -21.51
C GLY A 83 -11.99 46.99 -21.24
N ILE A 84 -11.49 46.09 -22.10
CA ILE A 84 -11.49 44.65 -21.85
C ILE A 84 -10.25 44.22 -21.08
N ARG A 85 -10.44 43.33 -20.11
CA ARG A 85 -9.34 42.76 -19.33
C ARG A 85 -8.58 41.71 -20.15
N LYS A 86 -7.27 41.90 -20.28
CA LYS A 86 -6.37 40.92 -20.92
C LYS A 86 -6.49 39.54 -20.26
N GLY A 87 -6.60 38.50 -21.09
CA GLY A 87 -6.78 37.12 -20.64
C GLY A 87 -8.10 36.88 -19.90
N GLY A 88 -9.10 37.72 -20.13
CA GLY A 88 -10.45 37.64 -19.54
C GLY A 88 -11.53 37.62 -20.62
N VAL A 89 -11.27 36.98 -21.76
CA VAL A 89 -12.24 36.83 -22.86
C VAL A 89 -12.37 35.36 -23.21
N VAL A 90 -13.60 34.89 -23.38
CA VAL A 90 -13.89 33.53 -23.84
C VAL A 90 -14.96 33.61 -24.93
N ALA A 91 -14.68 32.98 -26.07
CA ALA A 91 -15.66 32.79 -27.14
C ALA A 91 -16.18 31.35 -27.15
N PHE A 92 -17.48 31.15 -27.33
CA PHE A 92 -18.09 29.82 -27.46
C PHE A 92 -19.34 29.84 -28.34
N GLY A 93 -19.65 28.69 -28.94
CA GLY A 93 -20.86 28.46 -29.73
C GLY A 93 -22.01 27.95 -28.86
N LEU A 94 -23.21 28.47 -29.11
CA LEU A 94 -24.47 27.92 -28.59
C LEU A 94 -25.28 27.35 -29.76
N SER A 95 -25.61 26.07 -29.69
CA SER A 95 -26.43 25.42 -30.71
C SER A 95 -27.78 26.12 -30.86
N ASP A 96 -28.16 26.43 -32.11
CA ASP A 96 -29.45 27.05 -32.44
C ASP A 96 -30.25 26.11 -33.35
N GLU A 97 -31.18 25.36 -32.76
CA GLU A 97 -31.94 24.32 -33.46
C GLU A 97 -32.73 24.85 -34.67
N ALA A 98 -33.15 26.12 -34.64
CA ALA A 98 -33.89 26.76 -35.72
C ALA A 98 -33.05 27.04 -36.99
N SER A 99 -31.75 27.29 -36.83
CA SER A 99 -30.85 27.63 -37.94
C SER A 99 -29.89 26.51 -38.31
N GLY A 100 -29.84 25.44 -37.51
CA GLY A 100 -28.93 24.30 -37.72
C GLY A 100 -27.44 24.65 -37.56
N THR A 101 -27.13 25.81 -36.98
CA THR A 101 -25.78 26.33 -36.76
C THR A 101 -25.64 26.86 -35.34
N GLU A 102 -24.42 27.21 -34.90
CA GLU A 102 -24.21 27.83 -33.59
C GLU A 102 -24.27 29.36 -33.65
N LYS A 103 -24.78 29.95 -32.57
CA LYS A 103 -24.66 31.37 -32.24
C LYS A 103 -23.32 31.61 -31.53
N LEU A 104 -22.53 32.55 -32.06
CA LEU A 104 -21.25 32.99 -31.51
C LEU A 104 -21.51 33.96 -30.34
N VAL A 105 -21.13 33.52 -29.14
CA VAL A 105 -21.16 34.35 -27.92
C VAL A 105 -19.73 34.69 -27.50
N VAL A 106 -19.50 35.97 -27.19
CA VAL A 106 -18.24 36.47 -26.63
C VAL A 106 -18.51 36.98 -25.22
N ALA A 107 -17.98 36.29 -24.21
CA ALA A 107 -18.00 36.75 -22.83
C ALA A 107 -16.66 37.42 -22.50
N ALA A 108 -16.71 38.69 -22.05
CA ALA A 108 -15.51 39.48 -21.77
C ALA A 108 -15.57 40.20 -20.42
N GLU A 109 -14.52 40.04 -19.62
CA GLU A 109 -14.37 40.73 -18.34
C GLU A 109 -14.02 42.21 -18.54
N THR A 110 -14.78 43.10 -17.90
CA THR A 110 -14.47 44.54 -17.86
C THR A 110 -14.61 45.08 -16.44
N ARG A 111 -13.80 46.09 -16.09
CA ARG A 111 -13.98 46.86 -14.85
C ARG A 111 -15.01 47.98 -15.01
N GLU A 112 -15.42 48.28 -16.24
CA GLU A 112 -16.34 49.37 -16.52
C GLU A 112 -17.74 49.05 -15.98
N ARG A 113 -18.30 50.04 -15.28
CA ARG A 113 -19.61 49.96 -14.62
C ARG A 113 -20.64 50.84 -15.30
N ASP A 114 -20.22 51.89 -15.99
CA ASP A 114 -21.11 52.79 -16.71
C ASP A 114 -21.77 52.08 -17.90
N ALA A 115 -23.10 52.18 -18.00
CA ALA A 115 -23.87 51.47 -19.01
C ALA A 115 -23.57 51.94 -20.44
N ALA A 116 -23.37 53.25 -20.64
CA ALA A 116 -23.10 53.81 -21.96
C ALA A 116 -21.70 53.40 -22.46
N ARG A 117 -20.69 53.47 -21.59
CA ARG A 117 -19.34 52.99 -21.92
C ARG A 117 -19.29 51.49 -22.14
N ARG A 118 -20.04 50.69 -21.38
CA ARG A 118 -20.17 49.24 -21.63
C ARG A 118 -20.78 48.95 -23.00
N ALA A 119 -21.83 49.68 -23.40
CA ALA A 119 -22.41 49.54 -24.73
C ALA A 119 -21.39 49.89 -25.84
N ALA A 120 -20.60 50.95 -25.65
CA ALA A 120 -19.54 51.32 -26.58
C ALA A 120 -18.44 50.23 -26.69
N ILE A 121 -18.02 49.64 -25.58
CA ILE A 121 -17.04 48.53 -25.56
C ILE A 121 -17.60 47.32 -26.31
N ALA A 122 -18.86 46.92 -26.04
CA ALA A 122 -19.50 45.80 -26.71
C ALA A 122 -19.61 46.03 -28.23
N ALA A 123 -20.00 47.24 -28.64
CA ALA A 123 -20.03 47.63 -30.06
C ALA A 123 -18.64 47.54 -30.70
N ARG A 124 -17.59 48.00 -30.01
CA ARG A 124 -16.21 47.92 -30.51
C ARG A 124 -15.72 46.48 -30.66
N VAL A 125 -16.07 45.59 -29.74
CA VAL A 125 -15.79 44.14 -29.88
C VAL A 125 -16.48 43.58 -31.11
N THR A 126 -17.77 43.85 -31.27
CA THR A 126 -18.55 43.40 -32.43
C THR A 126 -17.90 43.86 -33.73
N GLU A 127 -17.48 45.12 -33.80
CA GLU A 127 -16.79 45.70 -34.96
C GLU A 127 -15.47 44.97 -35.27
N LEU A 128 -14.59 44.81 -34.28
CA LEU A 128 -13.28 44.19 -34.44
C LEU A 128 -13.37 42.72 -34.87
N VAL A 129 -14.28 41.97 -34.25
CA VAL A 129 -14.54 40.56 -34.61
C VAL A 129 -15.13 40.47 -36.01
N SER A 130 -16.06 41.37 -36.36
CA SER A 130 -16.65 41.43 -37.71
C SER A 130 -15.61 41.74 -38.78
N GLN A 131 -14.73 42.71 -38.54
CA GLN A 131 -13.66 43.08 -39.48
C GLN A 131 -12.63 41.97 -39.63
N GLY A 132 -12.24 41.32 -38.53
CA GLY A 132 -11.21 40.28 -38.55
C GLY A 132 -11.69 38.95 -39.13
N LEU A 133 -12.93 38.53 -38.84
CA LEU A 133 -13.45 37.22 -39.25
C LEU A 133 -14.51 37.30 -40.35
N GLY A 134 -14.97 38.49 -40.72
CA GLY A 134 -16.01 38.69 -41.74
C GLY A 134 -17.42 38.31 -41.27
N LEU A 135 -17.65 38.21 -39.96
CA LEU A 135 -18.99 38.00 -39.39
C LEU A 135 -19.07 38.51 -37.94
N PRO A 136 -20.22 39.07 -37.52
CA PRO A 136 -20.37 39.58 -36.15
C PRO A 136 -20.61 38.46 -35.14
N PRO A 137 -20.22 38.63 -33.87
CA PRO A 137 -20.77 37.84 -32.77
C PRO A 137 -22.28 38.08 -32.65
N ASP A 138 -23.05 37.05 -32.28
CA ASP A 138 -24.49 37.19 -32.02
C ASP A 138 -24.75 37.85 -30.68
N ARG A 139 -23.84 37.65 -29.71
CA ARG A 139 -23.91 38.27 -28.39
C ARG A 139 -22.51 38.62 -27.89
N VAL A 140 -22.39 39.80 -27.29
CA VAL A 140 -21.22 40.24 -26.52
C VAL A 140 -21.68 40.51 -25.08
N GLU A 141 -21.25 39.66 -24.16
CA GLU A 141 -21.61 39.72 -22.75
C GLU A 141 -20.44 40.32 -21.95
N LEU A 142 -20.62 41.53 -21.43
CA LEU A 142 -19.63 42.16 -20.56
C LEU A 142 -19.88 41.75 -19.10
N ILE A 143 -18.90 41.14 -18.46
CA ILE A 143 -19.03 40.58 -17.11
C ILE A 143 -17.99 41.16 -16.13
N PRO A 144 -18.24 41.12 -14.81
CA PRO A 144 -17.26 41.58 -13.83
C PRO A 144 -15.95 40.78 -13.86
N PRO A 145 -14.81 41.35 -13.42
CA PRO A 145 -13.56 40.63 -13.36
C PRO A 145 -13.61 39.45 -12.37
N GLY A 146 -13.07 38.29 -12.76
CA GLY A 146 -13.07 37.07 -11.94
C GLY A 146 -14.31 36.17 -12.14
N SER A 147 -15.24 36.58 -13.01
CA SER A 147 -16.39 35.77 -13.42
C SER A 147 -15.99 34.59 -14.30
N ILE A 148 -14.96 34.73 -15.14
CA ILE A 148 -14.54 33.65 -16.03
C ILE A 148 -13.69 32.62 -15.26
N PRO A 149 -14.08 31.34 -15.22
CA PRO A 149 -13.31 30.29 -14.57
C PRO A 149 -11.95 30.07 -15.24
N LYS A 150 -10.91 29.93 -14.40
CA LYS A 150 -9.54 29.61 -14.82
C LYS A 150 -8.99 28.42 -14.04
N THR A 151 -8.10 27.65 -14.66
CA THR A 151 -7.30 26.64 -13.95
C THR A 151 -6.29 27.31 -13.02
N SER A 152 -5.67 26.55 -12.11
CA SER A 152 -4.55 27.02 -11.28
C SER A 152 -3.37 27.54 -12.10
N SER A 153 -3.18 27.01 -13.32
CA SER A 153 -2.20 27.47 -14.30
C SER A 153 -2.65 28.67 -15.14
N GLY A 154 -3.84 29.23 -14.87
CA GLY A 154 -4.36 30.43 -15.54
C GLY A 154 -5.06 30.18 -16.88
N LYS A 155 -5.19 28.92 -17.33
CA LYS A 155 -5.90 28.58 -18.58
C LYS A 155 -7.40 28.80 -18.43
N LEU A 156 -8.01 29.43 -19.43
CA LEU A 156 -9.45 29.70 -19.48
C LEU A 156 -10.24 28.39 -19.60
N ARG A 157 -11.30 28.23 -18.80
CA ARG A 157 -12.19 27.05 -18.84
C ARG A 157 -13.44 27.36 -19.67
N ARG A 158 -13.31 27.27 -21.00
CA ARG A 158 -14.36 27.63 -21.96
C ARG A 158 -15.68 26.88 -21.75
N GLU A 159 -15.62 25.57 -21.62
CA GLU A 159 -16.81 24.73 -21.43
C GLU A 159 -17.57 25.06 -20.14
N GLU A 160 -16.85 25.26 -19.03
CA GLU A 160 -17.46 25.71 -17.77
C GLU A 160 -18.06 27.12 -17.90
N THR A 161 -17.42 28.01 -18.66
CA THR A 161 -17.93 29.36 -18.94
C THR A 161 -19.25 29.29 -19.73
N LYS A 162 -19.32 28.44 -20.76
CA LYS A 162 -20.55 28.16 -21.54
C LYS A 162 -21.66 27.63 -20.64
N GLN A 163 -21.37 26.67 -19.77
CA GLN A 163 -22.35 26.11 -18.84
C GLN A 163 -22.89 27.14 -17.85
N LEU A 164 -22.01 27.97 -17.27
CA LEU A 164 -22.41 29.06 -16.38
C LEU A 164 -23.24 30.14 -17.10
N TYR A 165 -22.93 30.41 -18.38
CA TYR A 165 -23.70 31.33 -19.21
C TYR A 165 -25.11 30.80 -19.46
N VAL A 166 -25.24 29.54 -19.88
CA VAL A 166 -26.53 28.87 -20.11
C VAL A 166 -27.36 28.79 -18.82
N ALA A 167 -26.70 28.56 -17.68
CA ALA A 167 -27.34 28.56 -16.37
C ALA A 167 -27.68 29.96 -15.82
N GLY A 168 -27.30 31.05 -16.51
CA GLY A 168 -27.54 32.42 -16.07
C GLY A 168 -26.73 32.87 -14.85
N THR A 169 -25.68 32.13 -14.47
CA THR A 169 -24.89 32.37 -13.24
C THR A 169 -23.49 32.95 -13.51
N LEU A 170 -23.12 33.17 -14.78
CA LEU A 170 -21.79 33.67 -15.14
C LEU A 170 -21.43 35.03 -14.51
N SER A 171 -22.42 35.90 -14.31
CA SER A 171 -22.23 37.22 -13.68
C SER A 171 -22.28 37.19 -12.14
N ALA A 172 -22.54 36.04 -11.52
CA ALA A 172 -22.57 35.94 -10.07
C ALA A 172 -21.15 36.09 -9.50
N ALA A 173 -20.94 37.13 -8.68
CA ALA A 173 -19.65 37.36 -8.03
C ALA A 173 -19.23 36.11 -7.26
N ARG A 174 -18.09 35.51 -7.62
CA ARG A 174 -17.52 34.41 -6.84
C ARG A 174 -17.30 34.91 -5.40
N PRO A 175 -17.73 34.15 -4.38
CA PRO A 175 -17.50 34.55 -3.00
C PRO A 175 -15.98 34.72 -2.76
N PRO A 176 -15.57 35.72 -1.97
CA PRO A 176 -14.16 35.99 -1.70
C PRO A 176 -13.39 34.73 -1.28
N ALA A 177 -12.10 34.65 -1.64
CA ALA A 177 -11.26 33.49 -1.33
C ALA A 177 -11.29 33.11 0.17
N TRP A 178 -11.37 34.10 1.06
CA TRP A 178 -11.50 33.86 2.50
C TRP A 178 -12.81 33.16 2.88
N VAL A 179 -13.93 33.43 2.20
CA VAL A 179 -15.22 32.73 2.42
C VAL A 179 -15.13 31.28 1.95
N GLN A 180 -14.38 31.04 0.87
CA GLN A 180 -14.13 29.68 0.38
C GLN A 180 -13.19 28.92 1.33
N ILE A 181 -12.14 29.57 1.83
CA ILE A 181 -11.22 29.02 2.83
C ILE A 181 -11.97 28.74 4.14
N VAL A 182 -12.88 29.62 4.57
CA VAL A 182 -13.73 29.39 5.76
C VAL A 182 -14.68 28.22 5.51
N ARG A 183 -15.33 28.11 4.34
CA ARG A 183 -16.19 26.96 4.01
C ARG A 183 -15.42 25.64 3.91
N LEU A 184 -14.19 25.66 3.39
CA LEU A 184 -13.29 24.51 3.42
C LEU A 184 -12.86 24.20 4.85
N GLY A 185 -12.52 25.22 5.64
CA GLY A 185 -12.10 25.08 7.03
C GLY A 185 -13.21 24.58 7.95
N THR A 186 -14.46 24.98 7.74
CA THR A 186 -15.59 24.49 8.55
C THR A 186 -16.00 23.06 8.16
N LYS A 187 -15.98 22.74 6.86
CA LYS A 187 -16.34 21.40 6.38
C LYS A 187 -15.22 20.38 6.63
N SER A 188 -13.94 20.77 6.55
CA SER A 188 -12.80 19.91 6.87
C SER A 188 -12.42 19.92 8.36
N GLY A 189 -12.67 21.01 9.09
CA GLY A 189 -12.33 21.13 10.51
C GLY A 189 -13.22 20.32 11.44
N LEU A 190 -14.51 20.20 11.13
CA LEU A 190 -15.44 19.36 11.92
C LEU A 190 -15.15 17.86 11.75
N ASP A 191 -14.84 17.42 10.52
CA ASP A 191 -14.55 16.01 10.24
C ASP A 191 -13.13 15.60 10.68
N ASN A 192 -12.13 16.50 10.57
CA ASN A 192 -10.75 16.19 10.96
C ASN A 192 -10.50 16.30 12.47
N PHE A 193 -11.13 17.24 13.19
CA PHE A 193 -10.92 17.40 14.64
C PHE A 193 -11.38 16.16 15.43
N GLY A 194 -12.49 15.55 15.03
CA GLY A 194 -12.96 14.29 15.63
C GLY A 194 -12.03 13.10 15.36
N GLN A 195 -11.39 13.05 14.18
CA GLN A 195 -10.49 11.96 13.82
C GLN A 195 -9.10 12.10 14.48
N GLU A 196 -8.55 13.31 14.53
CA GLU A 196 -7.25 13.57 15.15
C GLU A 196 -7.28 13.42 16.68
N THR A 197 -8.34 13.91 17.34
CA THR A 197 -8.52 13.72 18.79
C THR A 197 -8.68 12.25 19.17
N ARG A 198 -9.46 11.48 18.38
CA ARG A 198 -9.58 10.02 18.56
C ARG A 198 -8.27 9.29 18.30
N ALA A 199 -7.50 9.70 17.30
CA ALA A 199 -6.19 9.11 17.00
C ALA A 199 -5.18 9.39 18.12
N GLY A 200 -5.13 10.62 18.63
CA GLY A 200 -4.31 11.01 19.77
C GLY A 200 -4.68 10.24 21.04
N PHE A 201 -5.98 10.16 21.36
CA PHE A 201 -6.46 9.40 22.51
C PHE A 201 -6.13 7.90 22.40
N LYS A 202 -6.35 7.29 21.22
CA LYS A 202 -5.98 5.89 20.96
C LYS A 202 -4.48 5.66 21.17
N ARG A 203 -3.64 6.55 20.67
CA ARG A 203 -2.18 6.46 20.85
C ARG A 203 -1.79 6.55 22.32
N SER A 204 -2.41 7.44 23.10
CA SER A 204 -2.18 7.53 24.54
C SER A 204 -2.58 6.26 25.27
N LEU A 205 -3.71 5.64 24.91
CA LEU A 205 -4.12 4.34 25.46
C LEU A 205 -3.15 3.21 25.08
N GLU A 206 -2.66 3.17 23.84
CA GLU A 206 -1.66 2.19 23.39
C GLU A 206 -0.35 2.34 24.19
N ILE A 207 0.11 3.57 24.45
CA ILE A 207 1.29 3.84 25.26
C ILE A 207 1.07 3.39 26.71
N LEU A 208 -0.06 3.76 27.32
CA LEU A 208 -0.38 3.39 28.69
C LEU A 208 -0.43 1.87 28.86
N TYR A 209 -1.07 1.18 27.92
CA TYR A 209 -1.11 -0.28 27.89
C TYR A 209 0.28 -0.89 27.69
N GLY A 210 1.10 -0.34 26.80
CA GLY A 210 2.48 -0.80 26.60
C GLY A 210 3.34 -0.66 27.86
N VAL A 211 3.23 0.46 28.58
CA VAL A 211 3.89 0.68 29.87
C VAL A 211 3.38 -0.30 30.93
N TYR A 212 2.06 -0.49 31.02
CA TYR A 212 1.46 -1.51 31.87
C TYR A 212 2.03 -2.90 31.61
N LEU A 213 2.13 -3.32 30.35
CA LEU A 213 2.69 -4.62 30.00
C LEU A 213 4.17 -4.77 30.36
N LEU A 214 4.97 -3.72 30.16
CA LEU A 214 6.38 -3.74 30.57
C LEU A 214 6.52 -3.90 32.09
N LEU A 215 5.67 -3.22 32.87
CA LEU A 215 5.63 -3.36 34.33
C LEU A 215 5.20 -4.77 34.74
N VAL A 216 4.13 -5.30 34.14
CA VAL A 216 3.68 -6.69 34.38
C VAL A 216 4.79 -7.67 34.03
N PHE A 217 5.44 -7.52 32.88
CA PHE A 217 6.53 -8.39 32.46
C PHE A 217 7.70 -8.32 33.45
N ALA A 218 8.15 -7.12 33.84
CA ALA A 218 9.26 -6.93 34.78
C ALA A 218 8.94 -7.51 36.17
N LEU A 219 7.74 -7.23 36.70
CA LEU A 219 7.30 -7.70 38.01
C LEU A 219 7.01 -9.21 38.03
N TRP A 220 6.66 -9.81 36.89
CA TRP A 220 6.34 -11.23 36.78
C TRP A 220 7.54 -12.11 36.46
N ILE A 221 8.46 -11.64 35.61
CA ILE A 221 9.60 -12.45 35.15
C ILE A 221 10.60 -12.70 36.27
N VAL A 222 10.86 -11.71 37.14
CA VAL A 222 11.87 -11.82 38.20
C VAL A 222 11.48 -12.87 39.25
N PRO A 223 10.26 -12.86 39.84
CA PRO A 223 9.83 -13.93 40.75
C PRO A 223 9.76 -15.29 40.06
N THR A 224 9.29 -15.33 38.81
CA THR A 224 9.20 -16.57 38.04
C THR A 224 10.57 -17.20 37.84
N TRP A 225 11.56 -16.38 37.49
CA TRP A 225 12.95 -16.79 37.33
C TRP A 225 13.56 -17.27 38.66
N ALA A 226 13.35 -16.54 39.75
CA ALA A 226 13.88 -16.91 41.07
C ALA A 226 13.33 -18.27 41.53
N LEU A 227 12.03 -18.52 41.37
CA LEU A 227 11.39 -19.79 41.73
C LEU A 227 11.89 -20.95 40.86
N LEU A 228 12.12 -20.72 39.57
CA LEU A 228 12.67 -21.73 38.65
C LEU A 228 14.04 -22.25 39.10
N HIS A 229 14.85 -21.40 39.75
CA HIS A 229 16.17 -21.80 40.27
C HIS A 229 16.08 -22.90 41.33
N PHE A 230 14.99 -22.94 42.11
CA PHE A 230 14.77 -23.94 43.15
C PHE A 230 14.20 -25.26 42.62
N ILE A 231 13.64 -25.28 41.40
CA ILE A 231 13.05 -26.47 40.80
C ILE A 231 14.17 -27.28 40.13
N LYS A 232 14.53 -28.43 40.71
CA LYS A 232 15.62 -29.30 40.20
C LYS A 232 15.21 -30.18 39.02
N ASP A 233 13.96 -30.64 38.99
CA ASP A 233 13.44 -31.52 37.95
C ASP A 233 13.08 -30.74 36.66
N PRO A 234 13.66 -31.07 35.49
CA PRO A 234 13.37 -30.40 34.22
C PRO A 234 11.90 -30.47 33.80
N ARG A 235 11.19 -31.57 34.11
CA ARG A 235 9.76 -31.72 33.75
C ARG A 235 8.89 -30.78 34.58
N ALA A 236 9.11 -30.75 35.89
CA ALA A 236 8.45 -29.81 36.80
C ALA A 236 8.76 -28.34 36.44
N ALA A 237 10.01 -28.04 36.11
CA ALA A 237 10.42 -26.70 35.66
C ALA A 237 9.63 -26.28 34.41
N GLY A 238 9.49 -27.20 33.45
CA GLY A 238 8.74 -26.92 32.24
C GLY A 238 7.24 -26.67 32.45
N LEU A 239 6.59 -27.49 33.29
CA LEU A 239 5.18 -27.29 33.67
C LEU A 239 4.96 -25.97 34.40
N TYR A 240 5.86 -25.63 35.32
CA TYR A 240 5.85 -24.36 36.04
C TYR A 240 5.94 -23.18 35.07
N THR A 241 6.92 -23.21 34.16
CA THR A 241 7.08 -22.14 33.16
C THR A 241 5.87 -22.01 32.26
N SER A 242 5.31 -23.10 31.75
CA SER A 242 4.11 -23.03 30.90
C SER A 242 2.93 -22.38 31.65
N ARG A 243 2.75 -22.67 32.94
CA ARG A 243 1.75 -22.01 33.78
C ARG A 243 2.05 -20.54 34.02
N ALA A 244 3.30 -20.19 34.33
CA ALA A 244 3.72 -18.81 34.54
C ALA A 244 3.51 -17.94 33.29
N VAL A 245 3.83 -18.47 32.11
CA VAL A 245 3.61 -17.76 30.84
C VAL A 245 2.11 -17.64 30.54
N LYS A 246 1.29 -18.65 30.84
CA LYS A 246 -0.18 -18.52 30.71
C LYS A 246 -0.76 -17.41 31.59
N ILE A 247 -0.27 -17.27 32.82
CA ILE A 247 -0.66 -16.17 33.72
C ILE A 247 -0.20 -14.83 33.14
N LEU A 248 1.02 -14.74 32.61
CA LEU A 248 1.51 -13.54 31.93
C LEU A 248 0.58 -13.12 30.77
N PHE A 249 0.15 -14.05 29.92
CA PHE A 249 -0.80 -13.76 28.83
C PHE A 249 -2.19 -13.34 29.34
N ALA A 250 -2.66 -13.93 30.44
CA ALA A 250 -3.91 -13.56 31.07
C ALA A 250 -3.86 -12.13 31.64
N LEU A 251 -2.79 -11.77 32.35
CA LEU A 251 -2.53 -10.40 32.85
C LEU A 251 -2.37 -9.42 31.68
N ALA A 252 -1.72 -9.85 30.60
CA ALA A 252 -1.59 -9.05 29.41
C ALA A 252 -2.91 -8.86 28.64
N GLY A 253 -3.99 -9.57 28.97
CA GLY A 253 -5.23 -9.57 28.18
C GLY A 253 -5.05 -10.12 26.76
N CYS A 254 -3.97 -10.87 26.51
CA CYS A 254 -3.64 -11.44 25.21
C CYS A 254 -4.15 -12.88 25.14
N LYS A 255 -5.14 -13.14 24.28
CA LYS A 255 -5.72 -14.49 24.13
C LYS A 255 -4.84 -15.36 23.24
N VAL A 256 -4.44 -16.53 23.73
CA VAL A 256 -3.72 -17.56 22.96
C VAL A 256 -4.69 -18.68 22.60
N ARG A 257 -4.93 -18.89 21.30
CA ARG A 257 -5.78 -19.99 20.80
C ARG A 257 -4.91 -21.00 20.06
N VAL A 258 -5.06 -22.28 20.40
CA VAL A 258 -4.36 -23.37 19.71
C VAL A 258 -5.37 -24.18 18.91
N ILE A 259 -5.05 -24.48 17.66
CA ILE A 259 -5.83 -25.31 16.74
C ILE A 259 -4.94 -26.48 16.29
N GLY A 260 -5.49 -27.69 16.21
CA GLY A 260 -4.76 -28.86 15.73
C GLY A 260 -3.77 -29.44 16.75
N LYS A 261 -3.98 -29.21 18.04
CA LYS A 261 -3.03 -29.63 19.10
C LYS A 261 -2.79 -31.14 19.11
N GLU A 262 -3.78 -31.92 18.71
CA GLU A 262 -3.72 -33.36 18.48
C GLU A 262 -2.62 -33.76 17.48
N ASN A 263 -2.28 -32.90 16.51
CA ASN A 263 -1.19 -33.15 15.57
C ASN A 263 0.20 -33.13 16.24
N MET A 264 0.29 -32.74 17.52
CA MET A 264 1.50 -32.90 18.31
C MET A 264 1.73 -34.34 18.76
N GLU A 265 0.73 -35.23 18.73
CA GLU A 265 0.81 -36.61 19.22
C GLU A 265 1.49 -37.57 18.22
N VAL A 266 2.61 -37.13 17.64
CA VAL A 266 3.47 -37.97 16.81
C VAL A 266 4.42 -38.77 17.70
N SER A 267 4.53 -40.07 17.45
CA SER A 267 5.42 -40.98 18.17
C SER A 267 6.90 -40.66 17.89
N GLY A 268 7.74 -40.78 18.92
CA GLY A 268 9.18 -40.52 18.83
C GLY A 268 9.56 -39.04 18.76
N ALA A 269 10.81 -38.80 18.36
CA ALA A 269 11.33 -37.46 18.12
C ALA A 269 10.60 -36.77 16.96
N LYS A 270 10.50 -35.45 17.04
CA LYS A 270 9.86 -34.60 16.03
C LYS A 270 10.53 -33.23 15.98
N ILE A 271 10.44 -32.60 14.82
CA ILE A 271 11.00 -31.28 14.58
C ILE A 271 9.84 -30.30 14.39
N PHE A 272 9.69 -29.35 15.30
CA PHE A 272 8.69 -28.29 15.20
C PHE A 272 9.25 -27.10 14.42
N ALA A 273 8.55 -26.68 13.36
CA ALA A 273 8.94 -25.55 12.53
C ALA A 273 7.87 -24.46 12.57
N ALA A 274 8.21 -23.21 12.90
CA ALA A 274 7.26 -22.10 12.89
C ALA A 274 7.76 -20.88 12.12
N ASN A 275 6.84 -20.06 11.59
CA ASN A 275 7.21 -18.74 11.09
C ASN A 275 7.69 -17.84 12.24
N HIS A 276 8.60 -16.92 11.94
CA HIS A 276 9.19 -15.99 12.90
C HIS A 276 8.82 -14.56 12.51
N THR A 277 8.06 -13.88 13.36
CA THR A 277 7.51 -12.55 13.06
C THR A 277 7.66 -11.54 14.19
N SER A 278 8.07 -11.97 15.39
CA SER A 278 8.17 -11.13 16.58
C SER A 278 9.15 -11.65 17.64
N TYR A 279 9.70 -10.74 18.44
CA TYR A 279 10.41 -11.09 19.68
C TYR A 279 9.53 -11.89 20.66
N CYS A 280 8.20 -11.74 20.57
CA CYS A 280 7.26 -12.43 21.43
C CYS A 280 6.95 -13.87 21.00
N ASP A 281 7.37 -14.37 19.84
CA ASP A 281 6.89 -15.64 19.26
C ASP A 281 7.02 -16.85 20.19
N VAL A 282 8.11 -16.91 20.96
CA VAL A 282 8.40 -18.03 21.86
C VAL A 282 7.39 -18.12 23.00
N LEU A 283 6.91 -17.00 23.55
CA LEU A 283 6.05 -17.01 24.73
C LEU A 283 4.66 -17.65 24.46
N PRO A 284 3.91 -17.29 23.39
CA PRO A 284 2.67 -17.96 23.02
C PRO A 284 2.87 -19.45 22.73
N LEU A 285 3.97 -19.84 22.09
CA LEU A 285 4.29 -21.25 21.83
C LEU A 285 4.41 -22.03 23.14
N MET A 286 5.13 -21.48 24.12
CA MET A 286 5.27 -22.09 25.44
C MET A 286 3.95 -22.14 26.22
N ALA A 287 3.09 -21.12 26.07
CA ALA A 287 1.76 -21.09 26.68
C ALA A 287 0.82 -22.12 26.05
N GLY A 288 0.80 -22.21 24.71
CA GLY A 288 -0.15 -23.05 23.97
C GLY A 288 0.26 -24.52 23.86
N LEU A 289 1.52 -24.75 23.51
CA LEU A 289 2.08 -26.07 23.21
C LEU A 289 2.79 -26.70 24.40
N GLY A 290 3.17 -25.90 25.40
CA GLY A 290 4.04 -26.33 26.50
C GLY A 290 5.51 -26.24 26.11
N VAL A 291 6.37 -26.97 26.82
CA VAL A 291 7.84 -26.84 26.73
C VAL A 291 8.54 -28.20 26.63
N ALA A 292 7.87 -29.20 26.04
CA ALA A 292 8.41 -30.54 25.84
C ALA A 292 9.31 -30.65 24.59
N TYR A 293 10.07 -29.60 24.28
CA TYR A 293 10.93 -29.52 23.11
C TYR A 293 12.10 -28.57 23.37
N ARG A 294 13.23 -28.78 22.68
CA ARG A 294 14.40 -27.91 22.78
C ARG A 294 14.38 -26.83 21.71
N PHE A 295 14.33 -25.57 22.14
CA PHE A 295 14.48 -24.42 21.24
C PHE A 295 15.91 -24.29 20.73
N ILE A 296 15.98 -23.92 19.45
CA ILE A 296 17.18 -23.47 18.79
C ILE A 296 17.22 -21.93 18.86
N ALA A 297 17.98 -21.37 19.81
CA ALA A 297 17.96 -19.93 20.11
C ALA A 297 19.27 -19.23 19.75
N LYS A 298 19.18 -18.06 19.09
CA LYS A 298 20.37 -17.27 18.73
C LYS A 298 21.16 -16.84 19.99
N ARG A 299 22.48 -16.71 19.84
CA ARG A 299 23.39 -16.27 20.92
C ARG A 299 22.94 -14.97 21.59
N GLU A 300 22.47 -13.98 20.83
CA GLU A 300 22.07 -12.67 21.37
C GLU A 300 20.87 -12.77 22.33
N VAL A 301 19.98 -13.74 22.12
CA VAL A 301 18.82 -13.97 23.01
C VAL A 301 19.26 -14.60 24.34
N ARG A 302 20.35 -15.38 24.33
CA ARG A 302 20.93 -15.99 25.52
C ARG A 302 21.79 -15.00 26.33
N ASP A 303 22.29 -13.95 25.69
CA ASP A 303 23.00 -12.85 26.38
C ASP A 303 22.04 -11.91 27.14
N MET A 304 20.72 -12.05 26.93
CA MET A 304 19.71 -11.31 27.68
C MET A 304 19.62 -11.84 29.13
N PRO A 305 19.64 -10.94 30.14
CA PRO A 305 19.43 -11.34 31.52
C PRO A 305 18.05 -12.01 31.69
N PHE A 306 17.96 -12.97 32.60
CA PHE A 306 16.78 -13.82 32.88
C PHE A 306 16.39 -14.81 31.77
N ILE A 307 16.33 -14.36 30.51
CA ILE A 307 15.99 -15.22 29.36
C ILE A 307 17.12 -16.23 29.11
N GLY A 308 18.38 -15.79 29.12
CA GLY A 308 19.53 -16.69 28.99
C GLY A 308 19.55 -17.79 30.05
N ALA A 309 19.50 -17.40 31.33
CA ALA A 309 19.46 -18.35 32.44
C ALA A 309 18.25 -19.32 32.37
N PHE A 310 17.10 -18.85 31.87
CA PHE A 310 15.95 -19.70 31.60
C PHE A 310 16.25 -20.73 30.49
N LEU A 311 16.82 -20.29 29.36
CA LEU A 311 17.16 -21.16 28.24
C LEU A 311 18.20 -22.23 28.63
N ASP A 312 19.19 -21.86 29.45
CA ASP A 312 20.22 -22.74 29.98
C ASP A 312 19.63 -23.84 30.86
N ARG A 313 18.70 -23.47 31.76
CA ARG A 313 18.05 -24.39 32.69
C ARG A 313 17.22 -25.46 31.97
N MET A 314 16.60 -25.09 30.85
CA MET A 314 15.79 -25.98 30.01
C MET A 314 16.64 -26.79 29.01
N GLY A 315 17.95 -26.54 28.97
CA GLY A 315 18.91 -27.17 28.06
C GLY A 315 18.65 -26.83 26.60
N HIS A 316 18.28 -25.60 26.29
CA HIS A 316 18.16 -25.11 24.91
C HIS A 316 19.55 -24.89 24.29
N LEU A 317 19.66 -25.14 22.99
CA LEU A 317 20.94 -25.17 22.26
C LEU A 317 21.47 -23.75 21.95
N ARG A 318 22.80 -23.60 21.83
CA ARG A 318 23.50 -22.33 21.56
C ARG A 318 23.88 -22.25 20.07
N PHE A 319 23.59 -21.13 19.40
CA PHE A 319 23.87 -20.95 17.97
C PHE A 319 24.79 -19.76 17.72
N ASP A 320 25.85 -19.96 16.94
CA ASP A 320 26.76 -18.90 16.50
C ASP A 320 26.89 -18.90 14.98
N ARG A 321 26.37 -17.84 14.34
CA ARG A 321 26.28 -17.73 12.87
C ARG A 321 27.57 -17.26 12.20
N THR A 322 28.54 -16.81 12.99
CA THR A 322 29.73 -16.12 12.48
C THR A 322 30.76 -17.06 11.87
N ASP A 323 30.68 -18.36 12.14
CA ASP A 323 31.59 -19.37 11.61
C ASP A 323 30.86 -20.41 10.74
N SER A 324 31.55 -20.98 9.75
CA SER A 324 31.00 -22.05 8.90
C SER A 324 31.23 -23.44 9.51
N GLU A 325 32.24 -23.60 10.37
CA GLU A 325 32.44 -24.84 11.13
C GLU A 325 31.38 -25.02 12.22
N SER A 326 30.93 -23.94 12.87
CA SER A 326 29.90 -24.00 13.92
C SER A 326 28.57 -24.57 13.38
N ARG A 327 28.17 -24.18 12.16
CA ARG A 327 26.93 -24.66 11.52
C ARG A 327 26.92 -26.16 11.24
N LEU A 328 28.09 -26.75 10.95
CA LEU A 328 28.19 -28.19 10.72
C LEU A 328 28.09 -28.97 12.04
N ARG A 329 28.72 -28.48 13.11
CA ARG A 329 28.60 -29.05 14.46
C ARG A 329 27.17 -28.94 14.98
N GLU A 330 26.47 -27.85 14.68
CA GLU A 330 25.07 -27.63 15.05
C GLU A 330 24.13 -28.66 14.43
N VAL A 331 24.29 -28.95 13.13
CA VAL A 331 23.47 -29.98 12.46
C VAL A 331 23.73 -31.35 13.10
N GLN A 332 24.98 -31.67 13.42
CA GLN A 332 25.35 -32.93 14.08
C GLN A 332 24.74 -33.04 15.48
N GLU A 333 24.77 -31.97 16.29
CA GLU A 333 24.19 -31.95 17.64
C GLU A 333 22.66 -32.10 17.60
N VAL A 334 21.98 -31.45 16.64
CA VAL A 334 20.55 -31.63 16.41
C VAL A 334 20.25 -33.07 16.00
N GLU A 335 21.02 -33.66 15.09
CA GLU A 335 20.86 -35.07 14.70
C GLU A 335 21.02 -36.03 15.90
N GLU A 336 22.00 -35.79 16.78
CA GLU A 336 22.20 -36.59 17.99
C GLU A 336 21.01 -36.52 18.96
N LEU A 337 20.45 -35.33 19.18
CA LEU A 337 19.27 -35.16 20.03
C LEU A 337 18.05 -35.88 19.45
N LEU A 338 17.86 -35.76 18.14
CA LEU A 338 16.77 -36.45 17.44
C LEU A 338 16.91 -37.97 17.56
N ARG A 339 18.14 -38.52 17.42
CA ARG A 339 18.41 -39.96 17.63
C ARG A 339 18.17 -40.41 19.07
N LYS A 340 18.38 -39.54 20.06
CA LYS A 340 18.05 -39.79 21.49
C LYS A 340 16.54 -39.71 21.78
N GLY A 341 15.70 -39.42 20.78
CA GLY A 341 14.26 -39.31 20.95
C GLY A 341 13.79 -37.94 21.43
N GLU A 342 14.68 -36.94 21.45
CA GLU A 342 14.33 -35.59 21.90
C GLU A 342 13.78 -34.75 20.75
N SER A 343 12.74 -33.96 21.03
CA SER A 343 12.11 -33.09 20.03
C SER A 343 12.77 -31.72 20.02
N VAL A 344 12.94 -31.15 18.82
CA VAL A 344 13.57 -29.82 18.63
C VAL A 344 12.57 -28.84 18.01
N PHE A 345 12.73 -27.56 18.31
CA PHE A 345 11.93 -26.47 17.77
C PHE A 345 12.82 -25.43 17.14
N PHE A 346 12.48 -25.02 15.92
CA PHE A 346 13.25 -24.03 15.18
C PHE A 346 12.37 -23.06 14.39
N PHE A 347 12.95 -21.90 14.12
CA PHE A 347 12.40 -20.87 13.24
C PHE A 347 13.18 -20.87 11.92
N PRO A 348 12.74 -21.61 10.88
CA PRO A 348 13.48 -21.78 9.63
C PRO A 348 13.84 -20.49 8.90
N GLU A 349 13.06 -19.41 9.07
CA GLU A 349 13.38 -18.09 8.48
C GLU A 349 14.71 -17.54 9.01
N GLY A 350 15.07 -17.95 10.23
CA GLY A 350 16.32 -17.59 10.88
C GLY A 350 16.40 -16.12 11.31
N THR A 351 15.45 -15.29 10.92
CA THR A 351 15.28 -13.89 11.35
C THR A 351 13.87 -13.45 10.99
N PHE A 352 13.42 -12.38 11.61
CA PHE A 352 12.19 -11.69 11.23
C PHE A 352 12.50 -10.23 10.92
N THR A 353 11.63 -9.60 10.14
CA THR A 353 11.70 -8.18 9.78
C THR A 353 10.34 -7.53 10.00
N SER A 354 10.29 -6.20 9.93
CA SER A 354 9.02 -5.48 10.03
C SER A 354 8.07 -5.76 8.85
N GLU A 355 8.58 -6.18 7.68
CA GLU A 355 7.83 -6.51 6.46
C GLU A 355 6.97 -7.77 6.58
N VAL A 356 5.72 -7.66 6.15
CA VAL A 356 4.72 -8.74 6.19
C VAL A 356 5.08 -9.81 5.16
N GLY A 357 5.07 -11.08 5.57
CA GLY A 357 5.30 -12.22 4.70
C GLY A 357 6.26 -13.25 5.31
N VAL A 358 6.08 -14.52 4.92
CA VAL A 358 6.91 -15.64 5.36
C VAL A 358 8.15 -15.73 4.47
N ARG A 359 9.33 -15.54 5.07
CA ARG A 359 10.62 -15.51 4.35
C ARG A 359 11.04 -16.90 3.85
N PRO A 360 12.04 -16.99 2.96
CA PRO A 360 12.67 -18.25 2.59
C PRO A 360 13.26 -18.98 3.81
N PHE A 361 13.11 -20.29 3.82
CA PHE A 361 13.53 -21.15 4.92
C PHE A 361 14.97 -21.66 4.72
N GLN A 362 15.76 -21.63 5.79
CA GLN A 362 17.11 -22.20 5.83
C GLN A 362 17.08 -23.73 5.85
N LEU A 363 18.07 -24.36 5.22
CA LEU A 363 18.07 -25.80 4.95
C LEU A 363 18.53 -26.69 6.12
N GLY A 364 19.20 -26.13 7.14
CA GLY A 364 19.92 -26.91 8.16
C GLY A 364 19.04 -27.91 8.92
N ALA A 365 17.87 -27.47 9.41
CA ALA A 365 16.96 -28.33 10.14
C ALA A 365 16.27 -29.38 9.24
N PHE A 366 16.02 -29.06 7.97
CA PHE A 366 15.47 -30.00 6.99
C PHE A 366 16.48 -31.08 6.62
N LYS A 367 17.78 -30.74 6.59
CA LYS A 367 18.87 -31.71 6.43
C LYS A 367 18.88 -32.71 7.59
N ALA A 368 18.78 -32.24 8.83
CA ALA A 368 18.71 -33.11 10.00
C ALA A 368 17.47 -34.02 9.91
N ALA A 369 16.30 -33.49 9.53
CA ALA A 369 15.08 -34.26 9.34
C ALA A 369 15.24 -35.42 8.36
N VAL A 370 15.85 -35.18 7.20
CA VAL A 370 16.13 -36.21 6.19
C VAL A 370 17.14 -37.23 6.71
N ALA A 371 18.22 -36.77 7.36
CA ALA A 371 19.29 -37.63 7.86
C ALA A 371 18.84 -38.58 8.98
N THR A 372 17.87 -38.16 9.81
CA THR A 372 17.37 -38.94 10.95
C THR A 372 16.01 -39.58 10.68
N GLY A 373 15.41 -39.36 9.50
CA GLY A 373 14.04 -39.80 9.20
C GLY A 373 12.97 -39.17 10.10
N THR A 374 13.29 -38.04 10.74
CA THR A 374 12.41 -37.43 11.75
C THR A 374 11.33 -36.57 11.11
N PRO A 375 10.05 -36.71 11.52
CA PRO A 375 8.97 -35.90 10.97
C PRO A 375 9.06 -34.43 11.37
N ILE A 376 8.62 -33.55 10.46
CA ILE A 376 8.49 -32.12 10.70
C ILE A 376 7.03 -31.79 10.99
N VAL A 377 6.75 -31.13 12.12
CA VAL A 377 5.43 -30.61 12.50
C VAL A 377 5.40 -29.11 12.22
N PRO A 378 4.75 -28.65 11.13
CA PRO A 378 4.64 -27.24 10.81
C PRO A 378 3.70 -26.52 11.78
N ILE A 379 4.03 -25.30 12.16
CA ILE A 379 3.24 -24.46 13.06
C ILE A 379 3.09 -23.07 12.45
N SER A 380 1.86 -22.64 12.24
CA SER A 380 1.56 -21.26 11.86
C SER A 380 1.30 -20.42 13.10
N LEU A 381 2.08 -19.34 13.24
CA LEU A 381 1.87 -18.28 14.21
C LEU A 381 1.24 -17.08 13.52
N GLU A 382 0.03 -16.72 13.96
CA GLU A 382 -0.66 -15.52 13.52
C GLU A 382 -0.85 -14.55 14.71
N GLY A 383 -0.59 -13.27 14.47
CA GLY A 383 -0.94 -12.17 15.37
C GLY A 383 0.19 -11.65 16.26
N THR A 384 1.29 -12.39 16.42
CA THR A 384 2.44 -11.96 17.24
C THR A 384 3.11 -10.69 16.71
N ARG A 385 3.26 -10.57 15.37
CA ARG A 385 3.72 -9.33 14.72
C ARG A 385 2.88 -8.09 15.05
N LYS A 386 1.56 -8.26 15.20
CA LYS A 386 0.62 -7.16 15.54
C LYS A 386 0.77 -6.72 16.99
N ILE A 387 1.15 -7.66 17.88
CA ILE A 387 1.39 -7.41 19.30
C ILE A 387 2.72 -6.67 19.48
N LEU A 388 3.82 -7.18 18.94
CA LEU A 388 5.13 -6.55 19.05
C LEU A 388 5.89 -6.69 17.73
N ARG A 389 5.87 -5.63 16.93
CA ARG A 389 6.53 -5.61 15.62
C ARG A 389 8.03 -5.37 15.80
N ASP A 390 8.82 -5.88 14.85
CA ASP A 390 10.23 -5.52 14.76
C ASP A 390 10.45 -3.99 14.74
N GLY A 391 11.47 -3.53 15.45
CA GLY A 391 11.77 -2.11 15.65
C GLY A 391 10.85 -1.36 16.62
N THR A 392 9.93 -2.04 17.32
CA THR A 392 9.06 -1.42 18.33
C THR A 392 9.30 -2.00 19.73
N HIS A 393 9.17 -1.16 20.76
CA HIS A 393 9.42 -1.54 22.15
C HIS A 393 8.15 -1.70 23.00
N LEU A 394 7.04 -1.07 22.60
CA LEU A 394 5.78 -1.10 23.35
C LEU A 394 4.82 -2.10 22.71
N PRO A 395 4.44 -3.18 23.43
CA PRO A 395 3.49 -4.15 22.89
C PRO A 395 2.07 -3.58 22.86
N ARG A 396 1.26 -4.09 21.94
CA ARG A 396 -0.13 -3.70 21.71
C ARG A 396 -1.08 -4.84 22.07
N PRO A 397 -2.34 -4.53 22.46
CA PRO A 397 -3.33 -5.56 22.72
C PRO A 397 -3.57 -6.39 21.47
N GLY A 398 -3.58 -7.71 21.61
CA GLY A 398 -3.80 -8.61 20.49
C GLY A 398 -4.13 -10.03 20.93
N SER A 399 -4.37 -10.88 19.94
CA SER A 399 -4.56 -12.31 20.16
C SER A 399 -3.60 -13.07 19.27
N VAL A 400 -3.17 -14.22 19.76
CA VAL A 400 -2.27 -15.12 19.03
C VAL A 400 -3.02 -16.39 18.70
N LYS A 401 -3.01 -16.77 17.43
CA LYS A 401 -3.51 -18.05 16.95
C LYS A 401 -2.33 -18.92 16.57
N ILE A 402 -2.28 -20.13 17.13
CA ILE A 402 -1.27 -21.14 16.88
C ILE A 402 -1.98 -22.31 16.18
N THR A 403 -1.67 -22.52 14.92
CA THR A 403 -2.19 -23.66 14.15
C THR A 403 -1.10 -24.70 14.04
N VAL A 404 -1.29 -25.86 14.65
CA VAL A 404 -0.39 -27.01 14.55
C VAL A 404 -0.88 -27.91 13.41
N HIS A 405 -0.04 -28.09 12.41
CA HIS A 405 -0.39 -28.84 11.21
C HIS A 405 -0.02 -30.32 11.32
N PRO A 406 -0.67 -31.19 10.53
CA PRO A 406 -0.24 -32.58 10.39
C PRO A 406 1.23 -32.69 9.97
N ALA A 407 1.93 -33.64 10.59
CA ALA A 407 3.35 -33.87 10.35
C ALA A 407 3.65 -34.23 8.88
N ILE A 408 4.81 -33.78 8.42
CA ILE A 408 5.37 -34.09 7.10
C ILE A 408 6.55 -35.03 7.33
N TYR A 409 6.46 -36.22 6.77
CA TYR A 409 7.48 -37.25 6.90
C TYR A 409 8.51 -37.13 5.76
N PRO A 410 9.81 -37.29 6.06
CA PRO A 410 10.82 -37.54 5.04
C PRO A 410 10.50 -38.82 4.27
N ARG A 411 10.61 -38.78 2.95
CA ARG A 411 10.52 -39.95 2.08
C ARG A 411 11.86 -40.67 2.14
N THR A 412 11.89 -41.86 2.71
CA THR A 412 13.04 -42.76 2.60
C THR A 412 12.93 -43.50 1.28
N ASP A 413 13.64 -43.04 0.26
CA ASP A 413 14.02 -43.94 -0.84
C ASP A 413 14.99 -44.97 -0.26
N GLY A 414 14.76 -46.26 -0.49
CA GLY A 414 15.45 -47.40 0.15
C GLY A 414 16.96 -47.51 -0.06
N SER A 415 17.63 -46.47 -0.55
CA SER A 415 19.08 -46.35 -0.58
C SER A 415 19.56 -45.59 0.66
N GLN A 416 20.37 -46.23 1.50
CA GLN A 416 21.19 -45.59 2.54
C GLN A 416 22.29 -44.70 1.91
N GLY A 417 21.90 -43.77 1.03
CA GLY A 417 22.77 -42.78 0.43
C GLY A 417 22.93 -41.61 1.37
N SER A 418 24.18 -41.21 1.62
CA SER A 418 24.50 -39.98 2.35
C SER A 418 23.76 -38.78 1.74
N ALA A 419 23.57 -37.72 2.53
CA ALA A 419 22.94 -36.46 2.11
C ALA A 419 23.65 -35.70 0.97
N GLY A 420 24.52 -36.37 0.19
CA GLY A 420 25.16 -35.89 -1.02
C GLY A 420 24.62 -36.50 -2.32
N ASP A 421 23.70 -37.47 -2.28
CA ASP A 421 23.06 -38.01 -3.50
C ASP A 421 21.89 -37.12 -3.96
N GLY A 422 21.64 -37.05 -5.27
CA GLY A 422 20.65 -36.16 -5.88
C GLY A 422 19.21 -36.37 -5.39
N SER A 423 18.90 -37.54 -4.82
CA SER A 423 17.62 -37.86 -4.17
C SER A 423 17.43 -37.14 -2.83
N GLY A 424 18.44 -37.17 -1.96
CA GLY A 424 18.40 -36.53 -0.64
C GLY A 424 18.26 -35.01 -0.71
N TRP A 425 18.90 -34.38 -1.70
CA TRP A 425 18.77 -32.94 -1.93
C TRP A 425 17.36 -32.55 -2.40
N ARG A 426 16.72 -33.33 -3.29
CA ARG A 426 15.34 -33.10 -3.73
C ARG A 426 14.36 -33.26 -2.58
N GLU A 427 14.55 -34.27 -1.75
CA GLU A 427 13.68 -34.51 -0.60
C GLU A 427 13.80 -33.39 0.45
N LEU A 428 15.02 -32.90 0.67
CA LEU A 428 15.26 -31.74 1.53
C LEU A 428 14.49 -30.51 1.03
N ILE A 429 14.60 -30.19 -0.27
CA ILE A 429 13.88 -29.07 -0.89
C ILE A 429 12.36 -29.25 -0.76
N ARG A 430 11.87 -30.46 -1.04
CA ARG A 430 10.44 -30.79 -0.92
C ARG A 430 9.94 -30.57 0.51
N LEU A 431 10.66 -31.06 1.52
CA LEU A 431 10.30 -30.87 2.92
C LEU A 431 10.27 -29.39 3.29
N ARG A 432 11.31 -28.63 2.92
CA ARG A 432 11.36 -27.18 3.14
C ARG A 432 10.15 -26.47 2.56
N ASP A 433 9.88 -26.67 1.28
CA ASP A 433 8.84 -25.95 0.55
C ASP A 433 7.44 -26.36 1.03
N ALA A 434 7.21 -27.66 1.25
CA ALA A 434 5.94 -28.13 1.80
C ALA A 434 5.69 -27.60 3.22
N THR A 435 6.71 -27.54 4.07
CA THR A 435 6.60 -26.92 5.41
C THR A 435 6.30 -25.43 5.29
N ARG A 436 7.00 -24.71 4.41
CA ARG A 436 6.82 -23.26 4.20
C ARG A 436 5.42 -22.91 3.71
N GLU A 437 4.94 -23.61 2.68
CA GLU A 437 3.59 -23.42 2.13
C GLU A 437 2.50 -23.73 3.15
N ARG A 438 2.70 -24.74 4.00
CA ARG A 438 1.74 -25.10 5.04
C ARG A 438 1.69 -24.07 6.16
N ILE A 439 2.85 -23.54 6.55
CA ILE A 439 2.94 -22.45 7.52
C ILE A 439 2.27 -21.17 6.98
N ALA A 440 2.56 -20.79 5.74
CA ALA A 440 2.03 -19.56 5.14
C ALA A 440 0.50 -19.54 4.98
N ARG A 441 -0.12 -20.70 4.72
CA ARG A 441 -1.57 -20.82 4.57
C ARG A 441 -2.36 -20.32 5.78
N ASP A 442 -1.87 -20.59 6.99
CA ASP A 442 -2.57 -20.28 8.24
C ASP A 442 -1.86 -19.24 9.11
N SER A 443 -0.74 -18.65 8.65
CA SER A 443 -0.06 -17.55 9.35
C SER A 443 -0.71 -16.19 9.12
N GLY A 444 -1.57 -16.08 8.10
CA GLY A 444 -2.17 -14.81 7.68
C GLY A 444 -1.20 -13.89 6.94
N GLU A 445 -0.06 -14.41 6.48
CA GLU A 445 0.97 -13.66 5.76
C GLU A 445 1.32 -14.36 4.42
N PRO A 446 1.50 -13.59 3.32
CA PRO A 446 1.87 -14.17 2.03
C PRO A 446 3.29 -14.74 2.05
N LEU A 447 3.63 -15.59 1.07
CA LEU A 447 5.01 -16.00 0.83
C LEU A 447 5.80 -14.85 0.20
N LEU A 448 7.04 -14.65 0.66
CA LEU A 448 8.00 -13.68 0.08
C LEU A 448 8.92 -14.29 -0.98
#